data_AF-A0AAC9IX87-F1
#
_entry.id   AF-A0AAC9IX87-F1
#
_cell.length_a   1.000
_cell.length_b   1.000
_cell.length_c   1.000
_cell.angle_alpha   90.00
_cell.angle_beta   90.00
_cell.angle_gamma   90.00
#
_symmetry.space_group_name_H-M   'P 1'
#
loop_
_entity.id
_entity.type
_entity.pdbx_description
1 polymer ?
#
loop_
_entity_poly.entity_id
_entity_poly.type
_entity_poly.pdbx_seq_one_letter_code
_entity_poly.pdbx_strand_id
1 'polypeptide(L)'
;MRLIALLLSWSHIYILYLWLANSPLLFSQYGISIWIFTVVLSMIIIYKMRKASAFKTILLVSTGVMLFLVAVTIAIHFITTSMP
;
A
#
# COMPACT_ATOMS: atom_id res chain seq x y z
N MET A 1 18.52 -4.97 -2.54
CA MET A 1 17.49 -4.99 -1.48
C MET A 1 17.18 -3.60 -0.91
N ARG A 2 18.16 -2.81 -0.45
CA ARG A 2 17.90 -1.46 0.12
C ARG A 2 17.25 -0.50 -0.88
N LEU A 3 17.80 -0.41 -2.11
CA LEU A 3 17.22 0.42 -3.17
C LEU A 3 15.76 0.02 -3.50
N ILE A 4 15.50 -1.28 -3.62
CA ILE A 4 14.16 -1.82 -3.89
C ILE A 4 13.20 -1.46 -2.75
N ALA A 5 13.62 -1.58 -1.50
CA ALA A 5 12.80 -1.20 -0.34
C ALA A 5 12.49 0.30 -0.33
N LEU A 6 13.44 1.15 -0.72
CA LEU A 6 13.21 2.59 -0.86
C LEU A 6 12.23 2.91 -1.98
N LEU A 7 12.39 2.29 -3.15
CA LEU A 7 11.47 2.48 -4.29
C LEU A 7 10.05 2.05 -3.93
N LEU A 8 9.88 0.90 -3.27
CA LEU A 8 8.58 0.44 -2.79
C LEU A 8 7.98 1.40 -1.75
N SER A 9 8.79 1.88 -0.81
CA SER A 9 8.33 2.86 0.18
C SER A 9 7.88 4.16 -0.49
N TRP A 10 8.58 4.62 -1.53
CA TRP A 10 8.15 5.76 -2.35
C TRP A 10 6.84 5.51 -3.09
N SER A 11 6.65 4.31 -3.66
CA SER A 11 5.36 3.96 -4.26
C SER A 11 4.23 3.95 -3.24
N HIS A 12 4.47 3.52 -1.99
CA HIS A 12 3.48 3.58 -0.92
C HIS A 12 3.09 5.02 -0.58
N ILE A 13 4.05 5.96 -0.57
CA ILE A 13 3.76 7.38 -0.36
C ILE A 13 2.90 7.93 -1.51
N TYR A 14 3.22 7.56 -2.75
CA TYR A 14 2.43 7.98 -3.91
C TYR A 14 1.00 7.41 -3.88
N ILE A 15 0.84 6.14 -3.50
CA ILE A 15 -0.48 5.52 -3.32
C ILE A 15 -1.26 6.22 -2.21
N LEU A 16 -0.63 6.52 -1.07
CA LEU A 16 -1.24 7.28 0.01
C LEU A 16 -1.75 8.64 -0.48
N TYR A 17 -0.93 9.37 -1.26
CA TYR A 17 -1.32 10.64 -1.85
C TYR A 17 -2.55 10.49 -2.76
N LEU A 18 -2.54 9.51 -3.66
CA LEU A 18 -3.68 9.25 -4.54
C LEU A 18 -4.95 8.87 -3.75
N TRP A 19 -4.81 8.13 -2.66
CA TRP A 19 -5.91 7.73 -1.79
C TRP A 19 -6.52 8.94 -1.08
N LEU A 20 -5.69 9.80 -0.50
CA LEU A 20 -6.12 11.05 0.14
C LEU A 20 -6.79 12.01 -0.86
N ALA A 21 -6.30 12.04 -2.10
CA ALA A 21 -6.90 12.83 -3.19
C ALA A 21 -8.20 12.23 -3.75
N ASN A 22 -8.66 11.09 -3.22
CA ASN A 22 -9.76 10.29 -3.75
C ASN A 22 -9.66 10.07 -5.27
N SER A 23 -8.44 9.78 -5.77
CA SER A 23 -8.16 9.82 -7.20
C SER A 23 -8.78 8.63 -7.95
N PRO A 24 -9.51 8.86 -9.06
CA PRO A 24 -10.09 7.78 -9.87
C PRO A 24 -9.02 6.87 -10.48
N LEU A 25 -7.77 7.34 -10.61
CA LEU A 25 -6.66 6.51 -11.07
C LEU A 25 -6.38 5.36 -10.10
N LEU A 26 -6.39 5.63 -8.78
CA LEU A 26 -6.15 4.60 -7.77
C LEU A 26 -7.31 3.63 -7.66
N PHE A 27 -8.55 4.12 -7.69
CA PHE A 27 -9.76 3.31 -7.54
C PHE A 27 -10.24 2.65 -8.83
N SER A 28 -9.52 2.85 -9.94
CA SER A 28 -9.69 2.03 -11.14
C SER A 28 -9.26 0.59 -10.90
N GLN A 29 -9.76 -0.35 -11.71
CA GLN A 29 -9.37 -1.77 -11.63
C GLN A 29 -7.85 -1.96 -11.75
N TYR A 30 -7.19 -1.17 -12.60
CA TYR A 30 -5.73 -1.18 -12.73
C TYR A 30 -5.03 -0.59 -11.51
N GLY A 31 -5.53 0.53 -10.98
CA GLY A 31 -4.96 1.17 -9.78
C GLY A 31 -5.00 0.26 -8.55
N ILE A 32 -6.13 -0.39 -8.32
CA ILE A 32 -6.29 -1.37 -7.23
C ILE A 32 -5.35 -2.57 -7.44
N SER A 33 -5.25 -3.08 -8.67
CA SER A 33 -4.35 -4.20 -8.99
C SER A 33 -2.89 -3.85 -8.73
N ILE A 34 -2.44 -2.66 -9.14
CA ILE A 34 -1.09 -2.16 -8.89
C ILE A 34 -0.85 -1.99 -7.39
N TRP A 35 -1.82 -1.43 -6.67
CA TRP A 35 -1.72 -1.25 -5.23
C TRP A 35 -1.55 -2.58 -4.50
N ILE A 36 -2.41 -3.57 -4.74
CA ILE A 36 -2.29 -4.90 -4.15
C ILE A 36 -0.95 -5.55 -4.52
N PHE A 37 -0.53 -5.43 -5.78
CA PHE A 37 0.75 -5.96 -6.23
C PHE A 37 1.93 -5.35 -5.46
N THR A 38 1.94 -4.03 -5.24
CA THR A 38 3.00 -3.36 -4.46
C THR A 38 3.06 -3.81 -3.01
N VAL A 39 1.90 -4.09 -2.39
CA VAL A 39 1.83 -4.64 -1.03
C VAL A 39 2.42 -6.05 -0.97
N VAL A 40 2.00 -6.94 -1.88
CA VAL A 40 2.52 -8.32 -1.95
C VAL A 40 4.02 -8.32 -2.19
N LEU A 41 4.48 -7.50 -3.14
CA LEU A 41 5.90 -7.38 -3.44
C LEU A 41 6.69 -6.87 -2.22
N SER A 42 6.15 -5.90 -1.49
CA SER A 42 6.77 -5.40 -0.26
C SER A 42 6.90 -6.48 0.81
N MET A 43 5.89 -7.32 1.02
CA MET A 43 5.97 -8.45 1.93
C MET A 43 7.08 -9.45 1.55
N ILE A 44 7.19 -9.79 0.25
CA ILE A 44 8.25 -10.68 -0.25
C ILE A 44 9.63 -10.09 0.04
N ILE A 45 9.81 -8.79 -0.20
CA ILE A 45 11.08 -8.11 0.04
C ILE A 45 11.40 -8.06 1.55
N ILE A 46 10.43 -7.73 2.40
CA ILE A 46 10.59 -7.74 3.87
C ILE A 46 11.03 -9.12 4.35
N TYR A 47 10.41 -10.19 3.84
CA TYR A 47 10.75 -11.57 4.18
C TYR A 47 12.18 -11.93 3.75
N LYS A 48 12.59 -11.51 2.53
CA LYS A 48 13.96 -11.71 2.03
C LYS A 48 15.02 -10.90 2.81
N MET A 49 14.65 -9.81 3.46
CA MET A 49 15.57 -9.01 4.28
C MET A 49 15.82 -9.68 5.64
N ARG A 50 16.87 -10.49 5.73
CA ARG A 50 17.26 -11.23 6.95
C ARG A 50 17.64 -10.34 8.13
N LYS A 51 18.33 -9.22 7.89
CA LYS A 51 18.78 -8.31 8.95
C LYS A 51 17.75 -7.22 9.23
N ALA A 52 17.49 -6.97 10.53
CA ALA A 52 16.81 -5.77 10.96
C ALA A 52 17.63 -4.56 10.52
N SER A 53 16.99 -3.64 9.81
CA SER A 53 17.60 -2.41 9.31
C SER A 53 16.53 -1.34 9.20
N ALA A 54 16.90 -0.07 9.28
CA ALA A 54 15.95 1.05 9.16
C ALA A 54 15.07 0.92 7.91
N PHE A 55 15.65 0.53 6.77
CA PHE A 55 14.92 0.31 5.51
C PHE A 55 13.86 -0.80 5.61
N LYS A 56 14.16 -1.90 6.32
CA LYS A 56 13.20 -2.98 6.54
C LYS A 56 12.03 -2.49 7.40
N THR A 57 12.32 -1.74 8.47
CA THR A 57 11.30 -1.18 9.35
C THR A 57 10.42 -0.16 8.62
N ILE A 58 11.01 0.74 7.83
CA ILE A 58 10.27 1.71 7.01
C ILE A 58 9.35 1.00 6.01
N LEU A 59 9.87 -0.01 5.32
CA LEU A 59 9.07 -0.79 4.38
C LEU A 59 7.94 -1.55 5.08
N LEU A 60 8.21 -2.13 6.26
CA LEU A 60 7.19 -2.82 7.07
C LEU A 60 6.07 -1.87 7.49
N VAL A 61 6.42 -0.71 8.07
CA VAL A 61 5.44 0.28 8.53
C VAL A 61 4.61 0.80 7.36
N SER A 62 5.24 1.18 6.25
CA SER A 62 4.52 1.65 5.06
C SER A 62 3.61 0.57 4.47
N THR A 63 4.06 -0.70 4.44
CA THR A 63 3.21 -1.84 4.01
C THR A 63 2.00 -2.02 4.93
N GLY A 64 2.19 -1.87 6.25
CA GLY A 64 1.10 -1.91 7.22
C GLY A 64 0.08 -0.81 7.01
N VAL A 65 0.53 0.42 6.72
CA VAL A 65 -0.35 1.54 6.36
C VAL A 65 -1.13 1.23 5.07
N MET A 66 -0.48 0.65 4.05
CA MET A 66 -1.18 0.26 2.82
C MET A 66 -2.29 -0.77 3.08
N LEU A 67 -2.04 -1.78 3.92
CA LEU A 67 -3.07 -2.76 4.30
C LEU A 67 -4.22 -2.11 5.08
N PHE A 68 -3.91 -1.18 5.99
CA PHE A 68 -4.90 -0.42 6.73
C PHE A 68 -5.81 0.37 5.77
N LEU A 69 -5.23 1.06 4.80
CA LEU A 69 -5.97 1.79 3.77
C LEU A 69 -6.89 0.87 2.95
N VAL A 70 -6.48 -0.37 2.64
CA VAL A 70 -7.37 -1.35 1.99
C VAL A 70 -8.58 -1.64 2.88
N ALA A 71 -8.37 -1.91 4.17
CA ALA A 71 -9.46 -2.17 5.11
C ALA A 71 -10.43 -0.97 5.22
N VAL A 72 -9.89 0.25 5.30
CA VAL A 72 -10.70 1.48 5.32
C VAL A 72 -11.49 1.64 4.02
N THR A 73 -10.88 1.38 2.86
CA THR A 73 -11.55 1.46 1.55
C THR A 73 -12.72 0.48 1.48
N ILE A 74 -12.54 -0.75 1.97
CA ILE A 74 -13.60 -1.75 2.04
C ILE A 74 -14.71 -1.29 2.97
N ALA A 75 -14.37 -0.78 4.15
CA ALA A 75 -15.36 -0.25 5.11
C ALA A 75 -16.17 0.90 4.52
N ILE A 76 -15.52 1.86 3.85
CA ILE A 76 -16.18 2.96 3.14
C ILE A 76 -17.14 2.40 2.09
N HIS A 77 -16.69 1.46 1.26
CA HIS A 77 -17.53 0.85 0.23
C HIS A 77 -18.82 0.24 0.82
N PHE A 78 -18.70 -0.54 1.90
CA PHE A 78 -19.86 -1.11 2.60
C PHE A 78 -20.79 -0.04 3.18
N ILE A 79 -20.25 1.00 3.81
CA ILE A 79 -21.05 2.09 4.37
C ILE A 79 -21.79 2.83 3.25
N THR A 80 -21.12 3.15 2.15
CA THR A 80 -21.72 3.89 1.04
C THR A 80 -22.73 3.09 0.23
N THR A 81 -22.59 1.76 0.17
CA THR A 81 -23.54 0.89 -0.55
C THR A 81 -24.74 0.48 0.30
N SER A 82 -24.63 0.56 1.63
CA SER A 82 -25.72 0.29 2.56
C SER A 82 -26.59 1.51 2.88
N MET A 83 -26.15 2.71 2.48
CA MET A 83 -26.97 3.92 2.49
C MET A 83 -27.82 3.94 1.20
N PRO A 84 -29.16 3.83 1.30
CA PRO A 84 -30.07 3.96 0.15
C PRO A 84 -30.15 5.40 -0.39
#